data_AF-A0A0R2MXV0-F1
#
_entry.id   AF-A0A0R2MXV0-F1
#
_cell.length_a   1.000
_cell.length_b   1.000
_cell.length_c   1.000
_cell.angle_alpha   90.00
_cell.angle_beta   90.00
_cell.angle_gamma   90.00
#
_symmetry.space_group_name_H-M   'P 1'
#
loop_
_entity.id
_entity.type
_entity.pdbx_description
1 polymer ?
#
loop_
_entity_poly.entity_id
_entity_poly.type
_entity_poly.pdbx_seq_one_letter_code
_entity_poly.pdbx_strand_id
1 'polypeptide(L)'
;MRIKSLIVAFLVGLGLAIGFSGERPVAAAESINGIATIQYQPGYGIALWSGISGRFTGRYLAHGSQWRVLAREQRDGQTWYQLGRDQWIDGQYANFQTRGQVQFLGLTTPVIAGDRQVADAPAGNMGQTWGGATQLSVTDQLSTHIIGHDGPTNFNSVKRLQVGDAITVTDFSNQVRTYRVYKVASVNDQAIQVGTGINLFPNIVNADQGEQIVLQTCETETINRIVWAK
;
A
#
# COMPACT_ATOMS: atom_id res chain seq x y z
N MET A 1 -31.17 3.55 10.74
CA MET A 1 -30.36 4.55 11.43
C MET A 1 -29.29 5.05 10.46
N ARG A 2 -29.38 6.30 10.02
CA ARG A 2 -28.41 6.90 9.06
C ARG A 2 -27.25 7.48 9.86
N ILE A 3 -26.06 6.93 9.68
CA ILE A 3 -24.82 7.50 10.25
C ILE A 3 -24.23 8.40 9.17
N LYS A 4 -24.16 9.69 9.46
CA LYS A 4 -23.47 10.69 8.63
C LYS A 4 -21.97 10.39 8.70
N SER A 5 -21.31 10.29 7.54
CA SER A 5 -19.85 10.14 7.45
C SER A 5 -19.17 11.31 8.16
N LEU A 6 -18.43 11.02 9.23
CA LEU A 6 -17.45 11.94 9.78
C LEU A 6 -16.24 11.92 8.83
N ILE A 7 -15.97 13.05 8.19
CA ILE A 7 -14.67 13.32 7.59
C ILE A 7 -13.68 13.37 8.77
N VAL A 8 -12.80 12.38 8.87
CA VAL A 8 -11.63 12.45 9.76
C VAL A 8 -10.67 13.43 9.11
N ALA A 9 -10.73 14.68 9.55
CA ALA A 9 -9.63 15.62 9.34
C ALA A 9 -8.43 15.12 10.14
N PHE A 10 -7.31 14.89 9.46
CA PHE A 10 -6.03 14.72 10.13
C PHE A 10 -5.78 15.95 11.01
N LEU A 11 -5.75 15.74 12.32
CA LEU A 11 -5.26 16.72 13.28
C LEU A 11 -3.76 16.92 13.01
N VAL A 12 -3.44 18.03 12.34
CA VAL A 12 -2.12 18.64 12.50
C VAL A 12 -2.00 19.02 13.98
N GLY A 13 -1.00 18.46 14.66
CA GLY A 13 -0.72 18.76 16.05
C GLY A 13 -0.65 20.29 16.27
N LEU A 14 -1.48 20.78 17.19
CA LEU A 14 -1.47 22.17 17.61
C LEU A 14 -0.26 22.39 18.53
N GLY A 15 0.91 22.65 17.93
CA GLY A 15 2.03 23.23 18.66
C GLY A 15 1.68 24.66 19.04
N LEU A 16 1.71 24.99 20.34
CA LEU A 16 1.78 26.37 20.80
C LEU A 16 2.98 27.04 20.13
N ALA A 17 2.73 27.94 19.17
CA ALA A 17 3.78 28.73 18.55
C ALA A 17 4.13 29.90 19.46
N ILE A 18 5.16 29.72 20.29
CA ILE A 18 5.95 30.84 20.81
C ILE A 18 6.76 31.38 19.63
N GLY A 19 6.65 32.68 19.37
CA GLY A 19 7.17 33.31 18.16
C GLY A 19 8.66 33.09 17.94
N PHE A 20 9.00 32.42 16.85
CA PHE A 20 10.28 32.52 16.17
C PHE A 20 10.01 32.86 14.70
N SER A 21 10.45 34.04 14.27
CA SER A 21 10.59 34.38 12.86
C SER A 21 11.80 33.63 12.29
N GLY A 22 11.62 32.33 12.06
CA GLY A 22 12.47 31.52 11.20
C GLY A 22 11.66 31.16 9.96
N GLU A 23 12.28 31.18 8.79
CA GLU A 23 11.70 30.62 7.56
C GLU A 23 11.10 29.25 7.89
N ARG A 24 9.83 29.03 7.53
CA ARG A 24 9.22 27.71 7.67
C ARG A 24 10.14 26.71 6.97
N PRO A 25 10.67 25.67 7.65
CA PRO A 25 11.46 24.68 6.98
C PRO A 25 10.62 24.13 5.82
N VAL A 26 11.16 24.22 4.59
CA VAL A 26 10.54 23.56 3.43
C VAL A 26 10.42 22.10 3.84
N ALA A 27 9.19 21.58 3.88
CA ALA A 27 8.95 20.21 4.28
C ALA A 27 9.78 19.30 3.34
N ALA A 28 10.68 18.51 3.92
CA ALA A 28 11.46 17.53 3.17
C ALA A 28 10.50 16.57 2.43
N ALA A 29 10.93 16.06 1.28
CA ALA A 29 10.13 15.14 0.48
C ALA A 29 9.68 13.92 1.31
N GLU A 30 8.38 13.67 1.33
CA GLU A 30 7.75 12.55 2.02
C GLU A 30 7.99 11.26 1.23
N SER A 31 8.56 10.24 1.87
CA SER A 31 8.75 8.93 1.24
C SER A 31 7.41 8.24 1.01
N ILE A 32 7.13 7.94 -0.25
CA ILE A 32 5.92 7.25 -0.69
C ILE A 32 6.29 6.20 -1.73
N ASN A 33 5.49 5.14 -1.82
CA ASN A 33 5.67 4.08 -2.80
C ASN A 33 4.42 3.95 -3.65
N GLY A 34 4.61 3.91 -4.97
CA GLY A 34 3.50 3.80 -5.90
C GLY A 34 3.89 3.98 -7.35
N ILE A 35 2.87 4.08 -8.19
CA ILE A 35 3.00 4.26 -9.63
C ILE A 35 2.29 5.55 -10.03
N ALA A 36 3.01 6.41 -10.73
CA ALA A 36 2.45 7.55 -11.45
C ALA A 36 2.20 7.15 -12.91
N THR A 37 0.95 7.23 -13.36
CA THR A 37 0.60 7.12 -14.78
C THR A 37 0.47 8.53 -15.37
N ILE A 38 1.22 8.84 -16.43
CA ILE A 38 1.22 10.18 -17.03
C ILE A 38 -0.12 10.45 -17.73
N GLN A 39 -0.84 11.47 -17.26
CA GLN A 39 -2.10 11.97 -17.83
C GLN A 39 -1.83 13.28 -18.55
N TYR A 40 -1.77 13.21 -19.88
CA TYR A 40 -1.47 14.32 -20.77
C TYR A 40 -2.14 14.05 -22.14
N GLN A 41 -1.77 14.80 -23.18
CA GLN A 41 -2.30 14.59 -24.52
C GLN A 41 -1.68 13.35 -25.18
N PRO A 42 -2.48 12.45 -25.78
CA PRO A 42 -1.96 11.34 -26.58
C PRO A 42 -1.01 11.81 -27.68
N GLY A 43 0.11 11.10 -27.85
CA GLY A 43 1.19 11.50 -28.77
C GLY A 43 2.21 12.48 -28.20
N TYR A 44 1.97 13.03 -27.01
CA TYR A 44 2.88 13.94 -26.31
C TYR A 44 3.36 13.36 -24.98
N GLY A 45 4.17 14.12 -24.25
CA GLY A 45 4.65 13.76 -22.92
C GLY A 45 4.96 14.98 -22.06
N ILE A 46 5.23 14.74 -20.79
CA ILE A 46 5.57 15.78 -19.81
C ILE A 46 7.08 15.86 -19.60
N ALA A 47 7.57 17.04 -19.26
CA ALA A 47 8.99 17.23 -18.97
C ALA A 47 9.40 16.47 -17.70
N LEU A 48 10.55 15.78 -17.78
CA LEU A 48 11.26 15.28 -16.62
C LEU A 48 12.25 16.35 -16.15
N TRP A 49 12.18 16.71 -14.86
CA TRP A 49 12.95 17.78 -14.26
C TRP A 49 14.06 17.23 -13.35
N SER A 50 15.18 17.94 -13.28
CA SER A 50 16.30 17.61 -12.38
C SER A 50 16.03 17.91 -10.90
N GLY A 51 14.88 18.49 -10.59
CA GLY A 51 14.47 18.96 -9.27
C GLY A 51 13.19 19.77 -9.40
N ILE A 52 12.57 20.09 -8.28
CA ILE A 52 11.46 21.05 -8.25
C ILE A 52 12.02 22.44 -8.53
N SER A 53 11.48 23.11 -9.54
CA SER A 53 12.07 24.32 -10.15
C SER A 53 13.47 24.08 -10.75
N GLY A 54 13.82 22.81 -11.02
CA GLY A 54 15.07 22.41 -11.63
C GLY A 54 15.10 22.63 -13.15
N ARG A 55 16.20 22.21 -13.77
CA ARG A 55 16.35 22.26 -15.24
C ARG A 55 15.62 21.08 -15.89
N PHE A 56 15.08 21.32 -17.08
CA PHE A 56 14.63 20.26 -17.97
C PHE A 56 15.79 19.30 -18.25
N THR A 57 15.54 18.00 -18.13
CA THR A 57 16.57 16.97 -18.31
C THR A 57 16.85 16.63 -19.78
N GLY A 58 16.10 17.21 -20.73
CA GLY A 58 16.13 16.81 -22.14
C GLY A 58 15.19 15.64 -22.45
N ARG A 59 14.45 15.12 -21.46
CA ARG A 59 13.57 13.95 -21.60
C ARG A 59 12.12 14.28 -21.33
N TYR A 60 11.25 13.81 -22.22
CA TYR A 60 9.80 13.76 -21.98
C TYR A 60 9.37 12.36 -21.57
N LEU A 61 8.37 12.29 -20.69
CA LEU A 61 7.68 11.04 -20.33
C LEU A 61 6.34 11.00 -21.05
N ALA A 62 6.15 10.03 -21.93
CA ALA A 62 4.98 9.94 -22.80
C ALA A 62 3.67 9.79 -22.00
N HIS A 63 2.57 10.31 -22.54
CA HIS A 63 1.23 10.03 -22.03
C HIS A 63 0.98 8.51 -21.94
N GLY A 64 0.35 8.07 -20.84
CA GLY A 64 0.08 6.66 -20.56
C GLY A 64 1.28 5.88 -20.02
N SER A 65 2.50 6.43 -20.04
CA SER A 65 3.65 5.78 -19.42
C SER A 65 3.51 5.74 -17.90
N GLN A 66 4.06 4.68 -17.29
CA GLN A 66 3.98 4.41 -15.86
C GLN A 66 5.36 4.46 -15.23
N TRP A 67 5.47 5.14 -14.09
CA TRP A 67 6.74 5.37 -13.42
C TRP A 67 6.60 5.09 -11.93
N ARG A 68 7.61 4.42 -11.36
CA ARG A 68 7.70 4.26 -9.90
C ARG A 68 7.95 5.63 -9.27
N VAL A 69 7.19 5.92 -8.22
CA VAL A 69 7.38 7.09 -7.36
C VAL A 69 8.01 6.63 -6.05
N LEU A 70 9.00 7.41 -5.60
CA LEU A 70 9.79 7.14 -4.38
C LEU A 70 9.52 8.17 -3.28
N ALA A 71 9.11 9.38 -3.67
CA ALA A 71 8.78 10.45 -2.76
C ALA A 71 7.81 11.45 -3.40
N ARG A 72 7.14 12.23 -2.57
CA ARG A 72 6.40 13.43 -2.98
C ARG A 72 6.83 14.65 -2.19
N GLU A 73 6.72 15.81 -2.81
CA GLU A 73 6.90 17.08 -2.13
C GLU A 73 5.79 18.05 -2.57
N GLN A 74 5.29 18.84 -1.64
CA GLN A 74 4.37 19.93 -1.92
C GLN A 74 5.15 21.24 -1.96
N ARG A 75 5.14 21.94 -3.09
CA ARG A 75 5.77 23.26 -3.25
C ARG A 75 4.83 24.20 -3.97
N ASP A 76 4.57 25.36 -3.37
CA ASP A 76 3.69 26.41 -3.92
C ASP A 76 2.29 25.90 -4.29
N GLY A 77 1.75 24.96 -3.51
CA GLY A 77 0.44 24.34 -3.77
C GLY A 77 0.43 23.27 -4.86
N GLN A 78 1.58 22.98 -5.48
CA GLN A 78 1.76 21.93 -6.47
C GLN A 78 2.41 20.69 -5.86
N THR A 79 1.85 19.51 -6.14
CA THR A 79 2.46 18.22 -5.79
C THR A 79 3.47 17.85 -6.84
N TRP A 80 4.66 17.44 -6.40
CA TRP A 80 5.73 16.91 -7.24
C TRP A 80 6.04 15.47 -6.84
N TYR A 81 6.28 14.61 -7.84
CA TYR A 81 6.66 13.23 -7.61
C TYR A 81 8.11 12.98 -8.01
N GLN A 82 8.88 12.41 -7.09
CA GLN A 82 10.24 11.98 -7.34
C GLN A 82 10.24 10.55 -7.90
N LEU A 83 10.84 10.36 -9.07
CA LEU A 83 10.97 9.06 -9.74
C LEU A 83 12.34 8.43 -9.50
N GLY A 84 13.32 9.25 -9.13
CA GLY A 84 14.72 8.87 -8.92
C GLY A 84 15.56 10.05 -8.49
N ARG A 85 16.88 9.83 -8.40
CA ARG A 85 17.83 10.92 -8.17
C ARG A 85 17.76 11.92 -9.33
N ASP A 86 17.59 13.19 -9.02
CA ASP A 86 17.48 14.29 -10.00
C ASP A 86 16.40 14.02 -11.08
N GLN A 87 15.28 13.41 -10.67
CA GLN A 87 14.18 13.02 -11.55
C GLN A 87 12.84 13.31 -10.89
N TRP A 88 12.19 14.37 -11.34
CA TRP A 88 10.95 14.89 -10.80
C TRP A 88 9.94 15.17 -11.89
N ILE A 89 8.68 14.90 -11.61
CA ILE A 89 7.56 15.26 -12.47
C ILE A 89 6.55 16.10 -11.70
N ASP A 90 5.87 16.96 -12.44
CA ASP A 90 4.74 17.70 -11.91
C ASP A 90 3.53 16.75 -11.76
N GLY A 91 3.05 16.62 -10.52
CA GLY A 91 1.95 15.74 -10.15
C GLY A 91 0.61 16.12 -10.78
N GLN A 92 0.44 17.35 -11.30
CA GLN A 92 -0.80 17.72 -11.99
C GLN A 92 -1.05 16.88 -13.25
N TYR A 93 0.01 16.31 -13.83
CA TYR A 93 -0.04 15.45 -15.01
C TYR A 93 0.12 13.96 -14.67
N ALA A 94 -0.10 13.57 -13.41
CA ALA A 94 0.08 12.20 -12.98
C ALA A 94 -1.15 11.71 -12.20
N ASN A 95 -1.70 10.57 -12.64
CA ASN A 95 -2.57 9.79 -11.79
C ASN A 95 -1.70 8.87 -10.92
N PHE A 96 -1.60 9.18 -9.62
CA PHE A 96 -0.80 8.43 -8.67
C PHE A 96 -1.64 7.35 -7.96
N GLN A 97 -1.13 6.12 -7.98
CA GLN A 97 -1.67 5.01 -7.21
C GLN A 97 -0.61 4.53 -6.22
N THR A 98 -0.90 4.64 -4.92
CA THR A 98 -0.08 4.04 -3.87
C THR A 98 0.04 2.54 -4.08
N ARG A 99 1.27 2.02 -4.01
CA ARG A 99 1.57 0.59 -4.09
C ARG A 99 2.67 0.20 -3.13
N GLY A 100 2.45 -0.88 -2.40
CA GLY A 100 3.45 -1.66 -1.71
C GLY A 100 3.67 -2.98 -2.44
N GLN A 101 4.36 -3.91 -1.79
CA GLN A 101 4.48 -5.28 -2.28
C GLN A 101 4.69 -6.26 -1.15
N VAL A 102 4.31 -7.50 -1.39
CA VAL A 102 4.67 -8.66 -0.58
C VAL A 102 5.51 -9.61 -1.43
N GLN A 103 6.53 -10.19 -0.83
CA GLN A 103 7.42 -11.15 -1.46
C GLN A 103 7.58 -12.38 -0.58
N PHE A 104 7.31 -13.54 -1.15
CA PHE A 104 7.47 -14.83 -0.49
C PHE A 104 7.60 -15.93 -1.53
N LEU A 105 8.28 -17.03 -1.18
CA LEU A 105 8.51 -18.17 -2.08
C LEU A 105 9.14 -17.77 -3.44
N GLY A 106 9.97 -16.73 -3.46
CA GLY A 106 10.59 -16.19 -4.67
C GLY A 106 9.65 -15.36 -5.57
N LEU A 107 8.38 -15.20 -5.20
CA LEU A 107 7.38 -14.46 -5.96
C LEU A 107 7.15 -13.09 -5.33
N THR A 108 6.91 -12.07 -6.15
CA THR A 108 6.55 -10.71 -5.71
C THR A 108 5.14 -10.39 -6.19
N THR A 109 4.32 -9.86 -5.29
CA THR A 109 2.96 -9.42 -5.61
C THR A 109 2.80 -7.96 -5.18
N PRO A 110 2.42 -7.04 -6.09
CA PRO A 110 2.06 -5.67 -5.72
C PRO A 110 0.87 -5.67 -4.76
N VAL A 111 0.84 -4.71 -3.84
CA VAL A 111 -0.28 -4.49 -2.93
C VAL A 111 -0.78 -3.07 -3.08
N ILE A 112 -2.07 -2.89 -3.32
CA ILE A 112 -2.71 -1.57 -3.36
C ILE A 112 -3.45 -1.29 -2.06
N ALA A 113 -3.71 -0.01 -1.80
CA ALA A 113 -4.60 0.39 -0.73
C ALA A 113 -6.05 -0.05 -1.04
N GLY A 114 -6.76 -0.52 -0.03
CA GLY A 114 -8.20 -0.77 -0.09
C GLY A 114 -8.87 -0.40 1.21
N ASP A 115 -10.07 -0.92 1.39
CA ASP A 115 -10.86 -0.77 2.60
C ASP A 115 -11.81 -1.98 2.77
N ARG A 116 -12.49 -2.04 3.91
CA ARG A 116 -13.41 -3.14 4.24
C ARG A 116 -14.75 -3.09 3.50
N GLN A 117 -15.00 -2.05 2.70
CA GLN A 117 -16.21 -1.93 1.86
C GLN A 117 -16.01 -2.59 0.49
N VAL A 118 -14.76 -2.85 0.10
CA VAL A 118 -14.46 -3.63 -1.10
C VAL A 118 -15.02 -5.05 -0.92
N ALA A 119 -15.88 -5.49 -1.84
CA ALA A 119 -16.52 -6.80 -1.75
C ALA A 119 -15.61 -7.94 -2.25
N ASP A 120 -14.73 -7.63 -3.21
CA ASP A 120 -13.92 -8.61 -3.93
C ASP A 120 -12.44 -8.25 -3.89
N ALA A 121 -11.57 -9.27 -3.96
CA ALA A 121 -10.15 -9.04 -4.14
C ALA A 121 -9.87 -8.29 -5.47
N PRO A 122 -8.72 -7.59 -5.59
CA PRO A 122 -8.42 -6.82 -6.78
C PRO A 122 -8.15 -7.75 -7.98
N ALA A 123 -8.61 -7.33 -9.16
CA ALA A 123 -8.31 -8.04 -10.40
C ALA A 123 -6.80 -8.07 -10.73
N GLY A 124 -6.38 -9.12 -11.43
CA GLY A 124 -5.00 -9.29 -11.89
C GLY A 124 -4.06 -9.87 -10.83
N ASN A 125 -2.76 -9.86 -11.12
CA ASN A 125 -1.73 -10.39 -10.24
C ASN A 125 -1.36 -9.38 -9.14
N MET A 126 -2.28 -9.14 -8.21
CA MET A 126 -2.20 -8.08 -7.21
C MET A 126 -2.91 -8.49 -5.91
N GLY A 127 -2.44 -7.95 -4.78
CA GLY A 127 -3.14 -7.98 -3.50
C GLY A 127 -3.67 -6.59 -3.13
N GLN A 128 -4.57 -6.53 -2.15
CA GLN A 128 -5.11 -5.27 -1.63
C GLN A 128 -5.27 -5.36 -0.12
N THR A 129 -5.01 -4.27 0.59
CA THR A 129 -5.36 -4.17 2.01
C THR A 129 -6.88 -4.12 2.18
N TRP A 130 -7.42 -4.89 3.11
CA TRP A 130 -8.87 -4.99 3.30
C TRP A 130 -9.26 -4.73 4.75
N GLY A 131 -8.78 -5.56 5.68
CA GLY A 131 -9.01 -5.40 7.12
C GLY A 131 -7.76 -4.95 7.87
N GLY A 132 -7.89 -4.76 9.18
CA GLY A 132 -6.82 -4.20 10.00
C GLY A 132 -6.51 -2.75 9.62
N ALA A 133 -5.25 -2.36 9.72
CA ALA A 133 -4.76 -1.11 9.15
C ALA A 133 -4.72 -1.23 7.62
N THR A 134 -5.50 -0.39 6.93
CA THR A 134 -5.58 -0.38 5.46
C THR A 134 -4.46 0.42 4.81
N GLN A 135 -3.79 1.28 5.58
CA GLN A 135 -2.51 1.86 5.21
C GLN A 135 -1.43 0.80 5.51
N LEU A 136 -0.89 0.16 4.48
CA LEU A 136 0.19 -0.80 4.66
C LEU A 136 1.44 -0.07 5.19
N SER A 137 1.83 -0.43 6.41
CA SER A 137 2.99 0.08 7.13
C SER A 137 3.72 -1.09 7.77
N VAL A 138 5.04 -1.00 7.90
CA VAL A 138 5.85 -2.00 8.61
C VAL A 138 6.35 -1.52 9.99
N THR A 139 5.86 -0.35 10.42
CA THR A 139 6.37 0.38 11.60
C THR A 139 5.31 0.91 12.54
N ASP A 140 4.02 0.83 12.18
CA ASP A 140 2.94 1.45 12.96
C ASP A 140 2.43 0.59 14.12
N GLN A 141 2.97 -0.62 14.29
CA GLN A 141 2.55 -1.58 15.31
C GLN A 141 1.12 -2.08 15.14
N LEU A 142 0.58 -2.01 13.92
CA LEU A 142 -0.76 -2.49 13.60
C LEU A 142 -0.71 -3.76 12.75
N SER A 143 -1.82 -4.48 12.77
CA SER A 143 -2.06 -5.63 11.92
C SER A 143 -2.63 -5.16 10.59
N THR A 144 -2.03 -5.55 9.46
CA THR A 144 -2.60 -5.32 8.12
C THR A 144 -3.08 -6.63 7.51
N HIS A 145 -4.34 -6.68 7.08
CA HIS A 145 -4.90 -7.82 6.36
C HIS A 145 -4.92 -7.54 4.85
N ILE A 146 -4.33 -8.45 4.08
CA ILE A 146 -4.16 -8.36 2.63
C ILE A 146 -4.88 -9.54 1.97
N ILE A 147 -5.75 -9.21 1.03
CA ILE A 147 -6.50 -10.18 0.22
C ILE A 147 -5.96 -10.23 -1.21
N GLY A 148 -6.09 -11.38 -1.87
CA GLY A 148 -5.79 -11.53 -3.28
C GLY A 148 -6.42 -12.80 -3.86
N HIS A 149 -6.79 -12.76 -5.13
CA HIS A 149 -7.40 -13.90 -5.80
C HIS A 149 -6.46 -15.10 -5.89
N ASP A 150 -7.06 -16.29 -5.87
CA ASP A 150 -6.40 -17.53 -6.26
C ASP A 150 -6.26 -17.63 -7.79
N GLY A 151 -5.82 -18.77 -8.31
CA GLY A 151 -5.63 -18.98 -9.76
C GLY A 151 -4.26 -18.52 -10.28
N PRO A 152 -4.14 -17.96 -11.50
CA PRO A 152 -2.86 -17.66 -12.15
C PRO A 152 -2.20 -16.38 -11.63
N THR A 153 -2.28 -16.13 -10.32
CA THR A 153 -1.63 -15.02 -9.63
C THR A 153 -0.47 -15.54 -8.77
N ASN A 154 0.50 -14.67 -8.49
CA ASN A 154 1.51 -14.94 -7.49
C ASN A 154 0.88 -15.06 -6.10
N PHE A 155 -0.20 -14.32 -5.82
CA PHE A 155 -0.87 -14.34 -4.51
C PHE A 155 -1.50 -15.70 -4.17
N ASN A 156 -1.92 -16.48 -5.17
CA ASN A 156 -2.36 -17.87 -5.02
C ASN A 156 -1.34 -18.74 -4.25
N SER A 157 -0.05 -18.38 -4.27
CA SER A 157 0.99 -19.10 -3.54
C SER A 157 0.92 -18.98 -2.01
N VAL A 158 0.04 -18.12 -1.46
CA VAL A 158 -0.26 -18.07 -0.02
C VAL A 158 -0.69 -19.45 0.52
N LYS A 159 -1.34 -20.28 -0.30
CA LYS A 159 -1.71 -21.67 0.05
C LYS A 159 -0.52 -22.58 0.38
N ARG A 160 0.66 -22.25 -0.11
CA ARG A 160 1.88 -23.03 0.11
C ARG A 160 2.69 -22.57 1.31
N LEU A 161 2.37 -21.41 1.89
CA LEU A 161 3.09 -20.90 3.06
C LEU A 161 2.85 -21.78 4.29
N GLN A 162 3.94 -22.05 4.99
CA GLN A 162 4.02 -22.84 6.21
C GLN A 162 4.59 -22.00 7.35
N VAL A 163 4.38 -22.45 8.59
CA VAL A 163 5.00 -21.84 9.77
C VAL A 163 6.53 -21.85 9.61
N GLY A 164 7.14 -20.69 9.84
CA GLY A 164 8.59 -20.45 9.67
C GLY A 164 8.98 -19.75 8.37
N ASP A 165 8.12 -19.81 7.34
CA ASP A 165 8.38 -19.17 6.04
C ASP A 165 8.52 -17.65 6.19
N ALA A 166 9.40 -17.08 5.37
CA ALA A 166 9.65 -15.65 5.34
C ALA A 166 8.68 -14.93 4.38
N ILE A 167 8.16 -13.79 4.81
CA ILE A 167 7.40 -12.86 3.98
C ILE A 167 8.05 -11.48 4.11
N THR A 168 8.60 -10.96 3.01
CA THR A 168 9.16 -9.61 2.94
C THR A 168 8.12 -8.65 2.41
N VAL A 169 7.88 -7.56 3.13
CA VAL A 169 6.94 -6.50 2.77
C VAL A 169 7.73 -5.24 2.43
N THR A 170 7.38 -4.59 1.34
CA THR A 170 7.70 -3.16 1.13
C THR A 170 6.41 -2.37 1.28
N ASP A 171 6.39 -1.43 2.20
CA ASP A 171 5.19 -0.69 2.57
C ASP A 171 4.90 0.49 1.64
N PHE A 172 3.86 1.27 1.97
CA PHE A 172 3.43 2.43 1.19
C PHE A 172 4.34 3.66 1.35
N SER A 173 5.31 3.60 2.26
CA SER A 173 6.36 4.61 2.48
C SER A 173 7.74 4.12 2.04
N ASN A 174 7.80 3.03 1.26
CA ASN A 174 9.02 2.43 0.72
C ASN A 174 9.96 1.83 1.78
N GLN A 175 9.45 1.54 2.99
CA GLN A 175 10.18 0.82 4.03
C GLN A 175 10.03 -0.68 3.85
N VAL A 176 11.03 -1.45 4.29
CA VAL A 176 11.09 -2.90 4.08
C VAL A 176 11.21 -3.63 5.41
N ARG A 177 10.42 -4.70 5.57
CA ARG A 177 10.52 -5.63 6.70
C ARG A 177 10.27 -7.06 6.28
N THR A 178 10.96 -8.00 6.90
CA THR A 178 10.71 -9.44 6.74
C THR A 178 10.07 -10.00 8.00
N TYR A 179 8.90 -10.60 7.84
CA TYR A 179 8.12 -11.30 8.86
C TYR A 179 8.31 -12.81 8.74
N ARG A 180 8.02 -13.55 9.80
CA ARG A 180 7.94 -15.01 9.79
C ARG A 180 6.53 -15.49 10.05
N VAL A 181 6.07 -16.42 9.23
CA VAL A 181 4.76 -17.07 9.42
C VAL A 181 4.75 -17.80 10.75
N TYR A 182 3.77 -17.53 11.59
CA TYR A 182 3.62 -18.20 12.89
C TYR A 182 2.31 -18.97 13.02
N LYS A 183 1.32 -18.70 12.16
CA LYS A 183 0.03 -19.41 12.15
C LYS A 183 -0.54 -19.49 10.74
N VAL A 184 -1.18 -20.60 10.44
CA VAL A 184 -1.99 -20.81 9.24
C VAL A 184 -3.34 -21.43 9.63
N ALA A 185 -4.39 -21.13 8.88
CA ALA A 185 -5.71 -21.73 9.05
C ALA A 185 -6.48 -21.77 7.72
N SER A 186 -7.46 -22.65 7.62
CA SER A 186 -8.49 -22.60 6.58
C SER A 186 -9.81 -22.18 7.23
N VAL A 187 -10.52 -21.22 6.63
CA VAL A 187 -11.78 -20.67 7.15
C VAL A 187 -12.84 -20.65 6.06
N ASN A 188 -14.13 -20.75 6.43
CA ASN A 188 -15.21 -20.48 5.47
C ASN A 188 -15.41 -18.98 5.22
N ASP A 189 -16.39 -18.61 4.40
CA ASP A 189 -16.71 -17.20 4.07
C ASP A 189 -17.14 -16.34 5.27
N GLN A 190 -17.47 -16.97 6.40
CA GLN A 190 -17.80 -16.30 7.66
C GLN A 190 -16.58 -16.23 8.61
N ALA A 191 -15.38 -16.54 8.11
CA ALA A 191 -14.14 -16.65 8.88
C ALA A 191 -14.20 -17.70 10.02
N ILE A 192 -15.07 -18.71 9.89
CA ILE A 192 -15.14 -19.84 10.82
C ILE A 192 -14.11 -20.87 10.39
N GLN A 193 -13.20 -21.23 11.31
CA GLN A 193 -12.13 -22.17 11.04
C GLN A 193 -12.66 -23.58 10.79
N VAL A 194 -12.19 -24.18 9.70
CA VAL A 194 -12.48 -25.56 9.32
C VAL A 194 -11.92 -26.50 10.40
N GLY A 195 -12.75 -27.46 10.83
CA GLY A 195 -12.39 -28.50 11.81
C GLY A 195 -12.54 -28.09 13.28
N THR A 196 -12.38 -26.81 13.63
CA THR A 196 -12.54 -26.33 15.02
C THR A 196 -13.81 -25.53 15.27
N GLY A 197 -14.39 -24.92 14.24
CA GLY A 197 -15.56 -24.05 14.38
C GLY A 197 -15.27 -22.70 15.06
N ILE A 198 -14.01 -22.38 15.31
CA ILE A 198 -13.61 -21.13 15.96
C ILE A 198 -13.82 -19.96 15.00
N ASN A 199 -14.48 -18.89 15.47
CA ASN A 199 -14.59 -17.65 14.74
C ASN A 199 -13.25 -16.89 14.78
N LEU A 200 -12.58 -16.78 13.64
CA LEU A 200 -11.30 -16.07 13.50
C LEU A 200 -11.46 -14.67 12.95
N PHE A 201 -12.69 -14.21 12.65
CA PHE A 201 -12.94 -12.88 12.08
C PHE A 201 -12.22 -11.76 12.84
N PRO A 202 -12.31 -11.66 14.19
CA PRO A 202 -11.61 -10.61 14.92
C PRO A 202 -10.10 -10.69 14.78
N ASN A 203 -9.53 -11.89 14.70
CA ASN A 203 -8.09 -12.10 14.53
C ASN A 203 -7.59 -11.77 13.12
N ILE A 204 -8.48 -11.78 12.13
CA ILE A 204 -8.16 -11.43 10.74
C ILE A 204 -8.22 -9.92 10.55
N VAL A 205 -9.28 -9.26 11.05
CA VAL A 205 -9.60 -7.87 10.65
C VAL A 205 -9.32 -6.81 11.69
N ASN A 206 -8.99 -7.15 12.94
CA ASN A 206 -8.67 -6.16 13.96
C ASN A 206 -7.24 -5.63 13.78
N ALA A 207 -7.07 -4.31 13.70
CA ALA A 207 -5.76 -3.68 13.58
C ALA A 207 -4.96 -3.76 14.89
N ASP A 208 -5.63 -3.74 16.04
CA ASP A 208 -5.02 -3.60 17.37
C ASP A 208 -4.52 -4.95 17.93
N GLN A 209 -3.72 -5.65 17.14
CA GLN A 209 -3.15 -6.97 17.46
C GLN A 209 -1.61 -6.96 17.51
N GLY A 210 -1.03 -5.76 17.48
CA GLY A 210 0.39 -5.52 17.27
C GLY A 210 0.77 -5.66 15.80
N GLU A 211 2.01 -5.29 15.51
CA GLU A 211 2.60 -5.40 14.17
C GLU A 211 2.46 -6.84 13.64
N GLN A 212 1.78 -6.99 12.50
CA GLN A 212 1.73 -8.25 11.75
C GLN A 212 1.16 -8.05 10.35
N ILE A 213 1.37 -9.04 9.50
CA ILE A 213 0.58 -9.21 8.27
C ILE A 213 -0.32 -10.44 8.38
N VAL A 214 -1.52 -10.30 7.82
CA VAL A 214 -2.47 -11.39 7.59
C VAL A 214 -2.71 -11.49 6.09
N LEU A 215 -2.49 -12.66 5.49
CA LEU A 215 -2.75 -12.90 4.07
C LEU A 215 -3.95 -13.83 3.91
N GLN A 216 -4.83 -13.52 2.95
CA GLN A 216 -5.99 -14.35 2.63
C GLN A 216 -6.15 -14.59 1.12
N THR A 217 -6.35 -15.85 0.73
CA THR A 217 -6.71 -16.24 -0.64
C THR A 217 -7.64 -17.47 -0.64
N CYS A 218 -8.35 -17.70 -1.73
CA CYS A 218 -9.28 -18.83 -1.86
C CYS A 218 -8.52 -20.18 -1.99
N GLU A 219 -8.94 -21.17 -1.21
CA GLU A 219 -8.60 -22.60 -1.39
C GLU A 219 -9.62 -23.31 -2.27
N THR A 220 -10.89 -22.99 -2.04
CA THR A 220 -12.05 -23.39 -2.85
C THR A 220 -12.99 -22.17 -2.99
N GLU A 221 -14.15 -22.36 -3.61
CA GLU A 221 -15.17 -21.30 -3.73
C GLU A 221 -15.70 -20.79 -2.38
N THR A 222 -15.59 -21.58 -1.31
CA THR A 222 -16.17 -21.24 0.02
C THR A 222 -15.18 -21.36 1.17
N ILE A 223 -13.94 -21.77 0.88
CA ILE A 223 -12.87 -21.93 1.86
C ILE A 223 -11.69 -21.04 1.49
N ASN A 224 -11.19 -20.30 2.47
CA ASN A 224 -10.09 -19.37 2.36
C ASN A 224 -8.90 -19.82 3.21
N ARG A 225 -7.70 -19.76 2.65
CA ARG A 225 -6.44 -19.87 3.38
C ARG A 225 -6.16 -18.57 4.08
N ILE A 226 -5.86 -18.62 5.37
CA ILE A 226 -5.35 -17.50 6.16
C ILE A 226 -3.93 -17.80 6.65
N VAL A 227 -3.03 -16.82 6.54
CA VAL A 227 -1.64 -16.89 6.99
C VAL A 227 -1.32 -15.65 7.82
N TRP A 228 -0.83 -15.83 9.05
CA TRP A 228 -0.35 -14.74 9.90
C TRP A 228 1.17 -14.78 10.04
N ALA A 229 1.82 -13.61 9.97
CA ALA A 229 3.26 -13.47 10.14
C ALA A 229 3.66 -12.23 10.97
N LYS A 230 4.71 -12.37 11.79
CA LYS A 230 5.25 -11.34 12.72
C LYS A 230 6.78 -11.22 12.61
#